data_AF-A0AAV5AM71-F1
#
_entry.id   AF-A0AAV5AM71-F1
#
_cell.length_a   1.000
_cell.length_b   1.000
_cell.length_c   1.000
_cell.angle_alpha   90.00
_cell.angle_beta   90.00
_cell.angle_gamma   90.00
#
_symmetry.space_group_name_H-M   'P 1'
#
loop_
_entity.id
_entity.type
_entity.pdbx_description
1 polymer ?
#
loop_
_entity_poly.entity_id
_entity_poly.type
_entity_poly.pdbx_seq_one_letter_code
_entity_poly.pdbx_strand_id
1 'polypeptide(L)'
;MTIDDPRRLVRVHAEHVSGVASTDCPGTYPGEDHSWNLDVFKQNLQVKVYRLSDRSCEFDLVGVDASIANALRRILISEVLVPTVAIENVYVWNNTSVVVDEVLSHRLGLVPLNVDPALLEFKDGGDSTDRNTIVFKLNVACSRNPDAAKGETDPDKLYINSNVYSSNLVWDPQGEQADIFNGNSPAPTNSNILLAKLRPGQEIDMELHAIKGLGKEHAKWSPVATASYRLHPYIKIVSPIPPALIPKFKSCFSPGVIQVRKKSFEKEEAYVADSRKESMSREVFRHEEFEGKVELGRVRDWFIFNIESEGPYAPERLLIEAIGVMREKIATLRKSTNALSIEMDTIVNLDADVEMGGT
;
A
#
# COMPACT_ATOMS: atom_id res chain seq x y z
N MET A 1 -19.72 3.73 -22.14
CA MET A 1 -18.79 4.57 -22.91
C MET A 1 -17.63 3.72 -23.41
N THR A 2 -17.18 3.90 -24.64
CA THR A 2 -16.08 3.13 -25.25
C THR A 2 -14.73 3.53 -24.66
N ILE A 3 -13.79 2.57 -24.58
CA ILE A 3 -12.42 2.80 -24.09
C ILE A 3 -11.60 3.73 -25.01
N ASP A 4 -12.03 3.85 -26.28
CA ASP A 4 -11.38 4.65 -27.32
C ASP A 4 -11.71 6.15 -27.28
N ASP A 5 -12.46 6.62 -26.26
CA ASP A 5 -12.76 8.06 -26.13
C ASP A 5 -11.46 8.85 -25.89
N PRO A 6 -11.04 9.73 -26.81
CA PRO A 6 -9.80 10.49 -26.68
C PRO A 6 -9.75 11.39 -25.44
N ARG A 7 -10.90 11.78 -24.87
CA ARG A 7 -10.97 12.60 -23.65
C ARG A 7 -10.61 11.80 -22.40
N ARG A 8 -10.82 10.48 -22.44
CA ARG A 8 -10.50 9.55 -21.35
C ARG A 8 -9.07 9.01 -21.44
N LEU A 9 -8.30 9.42 -22.44
CA LEU A 9 -6.96 8.88 -22.70
C LEU A 9 -5.86 9.86 -22.32
N VAL A 10 -5.00 9.42 -21.40
CA VAL A 10 -3.68 10.02 -21.18
C VAL A 10 -2.75 9.45 -22.26
N ARG A 11 -2.34 10.25 -23.23
CA ARG A 11 -1.54 9.78 -24.38
C ARG A 11 -0.06 9.73 -24.02
N VAL A 12 0.61 8.67 -24.43
CA VAL A 12 2.04 8.47 -24.22
C VAL A 12 2.74 8.58 -25.57
N HIS A 13 3.59 9.60 -25.70
CA HIS A 13 4.43 9.82 -26.88
C HIS A 13 5.86 9.38 -26.59
N ALA A 14 6.73 9.44 -27.61
CA ALA A 14 8.15 9.14 -27.48
C ALA A 14 8.81 10.03 -26.42
N GLU A 15 8.60 11.34 -26.51
CA GLU A 15 9.33 12.33 -25.70
C GLU A 15 8.52 12.89 -24.52
N HIS A 16 7.19 12.82 -24.56
CA HIS A 16 6.34 13.42 -23.53
C HIS A 16 5.02 12.66 -23.33
N VAL A 17 4.23 13.10 -22.35
CA VAL A 17 2.88 12.61 -22.07
C VAL A 17 1.91 13.78 -22.25
N SER A 18 0.73 13.54 -22.82
CA SER A 18 -0.31 14.57 -22.99
C SER A 18 -1.67 14.10 -22.49
N GLY A 19 -2.61 15.03 -22.28
CA GLY A 19 -3.94 14.71 -21.74
C GLY A 19 -3.92 14.29 -20.26
N VAL A 20 -3.04 14.89 -19.47
CA VAL A 20 -2.82 14.50 -18.06
C VAL A 20 -3.89 15.04 -17.10
N ALA A 21 -4.50 16.18 -17.43
CA ALA A 21 -5.46 16.84 -16.57
C ALA A 21 -6.87 16.25 -16.76
N SER A 22 -7.65 16.25 -15.68
CA SER A 22 -9.07 15.90 -15.73
C SER A 22 -9.83 17.09 -16.33
N THR A 23 -10.56 16.86 -17.42
CA THR A 23 -11.35 17.89 -18.13
C THR A 23 -12.86 17.69 -17.97
N ASP A 24 -13.27 16.70 -17.17
CA ASP A 24 -14.67 16.33 -16.95
C ASP A 24 -15.30 17.24 -15.87
N CYS A 25 -15.23 18.55 -16.07
CA CYS A 25 -15.83 19.54 -15.19
C CYS A 25 -16.78 20.48 -15.94
N PRO A 26 -17.81 21.02 -15.26
CA PRO A 26 -18.79 21.90 -15.87
C PRO A 26 -18.13 23.10 -16.55
N GLY A 27 -18.57 23.42 -17.77
CA GLY A 27 -18.08 24.56 -18.54
C GLY A 27 -16.84 24.30 -19.40
N THR A 28 -16.25 23.11 -19.34
CA THR A 28 -15.08 22.75 -20.19
C THR A 28 -15.46 22.50 -21.65
N TYR A 29 -16.61 21.86 -21.88
CA TYR A 29 -17.06 21.48 -23.21
C TYR A 29 -18.37 22.21 -23.58
N PRO A 30 -18.42 22.92 -24.71
CA PRO A 30 -19.65 23.57 -25.16
C PRO A 30 -20.75 22.54 -25.48
N GLY A 31 -21.94 22.74 -24.93
CA GLY A 31 -23.11 21.90 -25.21
C GLY A 31 -23.17 20.58 -24.41
N GLU A 32 -22.25 20.36 -23.48
CA GLU A 32 -22.24 19.19 -22.60
C GLU A 32 -22.39 19.62 -21.13
N ASP A 33 -23.18 18.86 -20.37
CA ASP A 33 -23.30 19.05 -18.92
C ASP A 33 -22.47 17.98 -18.18
N HIS A 34 -21.46 18.44 -17.47
CA HIS A 34 -20.62 17.62 -16.58
C HIS A 34 -20.84 17.98 -15.10
N SER A 35 -22.02 18.53 -14.78
CA SER A 35 -22.43 18.73 -13.40
C SER A 35 -22.42 17.43 -12.61
N TRP A 36 -22.12 17.54 -11.32
CA TRP A 36 -22.07 16.37 -10.45
C TRP A 36 -23.44 15.71 -10.35
N ASN A 37 -23.51 14.43 -10.73
CA ASN A 37 -24.72 13.64 -10.64
C ASN A 37 -24.40 12.27 -10.02
N LEU A 38 -25.05 11.99 -8.88
CA LEU A 38 -24.82 10.77 -8.12
C LEU A 38 -25.28 9.50 -8.85
N ASP A 39 -26.37 9.57 -9.61
CA ASP A 39 -26.92 8.42 -10.31
C ASP A 39 -26.03 8.02 -11.50
N VAL A 40 -25.50 9.02 -12.23
CA VAL A 40 -24.50 8.81 -13.28
C VAL A 40 -23.23 8.20 -12.69
N PHE A 41 -22.75 8.73 -11.55
CA PHE A 41 -21.58 8.18 -10.86
C PHE A 41 -21.80 6.71 -10.44
N LYS A 42 -22.95 6.37 -9.86
CA LYS A 42 -23.30 5.00 -9.46
C LYS A 42 -23.36 4.03 -10.63
N GLN A 43 -23.83 4.46 -11.79
CA GLN A 43 -23.89 3.62 -12.99
C GLN A 43 -22.49 3.34 -13.58
N ASN A 44 -21.58 4.33 -13.48
CA ASN A 44 -20.24 4.24 -14.05
C ASN A 44 -19.23 3.56 -13.10
N LEU A 45 -19.43 3.66 -11.79
CA LEU A 45 -18.55 3.08 -10.79
C LEU A 45 -18.57 1.55 -10.89
N GLN A 46 -17.41 0.96 -11.19
CA GLN A 46 -17.25 -0.49 -11.19
C GLN A 46 -16.01 -0.88 -10.40
N VAL A 47 -16.16 -1.89 -9.55
CA VAL A 47 -15.06 -2.47 -8.78
C VAL A 47 -14.97 -3.94 -9.13
N LYS A 48 -13.80 -4.40 -9.59
CA LYS A 48 -13.57 -5.80 -9.94
C LYS A 48 -12.28 -6.30 -9.28
N VAL A 49 -12.40 -7.27 -8.39
CA VAL A 49 -11.23 -7.95 -7.82
C VAL A 49 -10.64 -8.87 -8.88
N TYR A 50 -9.35 -8.68 -9.17
CA TYR A 50 -8.63 -9.48 -10.16
C TYR A 50 -7.87 -10.63 -9.49
N ARG A 51 -7.17 -10.33 -8.39
CA ARG A 51 -6.42 -11.31 -7.62
C ARG A 51 -6.53 -11.00 -6.13
N LEU A 52 -6.81 -12.04 -5.35
CA LEU A 52 -6.76 -11.98 -3.89
C LEU A 52 -5.85 -13.10 -3.40
N SER A 53 -4.95 -12.75 -2.51
CA SER A 53 -4.08 -13.66 -1.78
C SER A 53 -3.95 -13.19 -0.34
N ASP A 54 -3.38 -14.02 0.53
CA ASP A 54 -3.28 -13.73 1.97
C ASP A 54 -2.58 -12.40 2.29
N ARG A 55 -1.65 -11.96 1.42
CA ARG A 55 -0.88 -10.72 1.60
C ARG A 55 -1.08 -9.66 0.53
N SER A 56 -1.79 -9.97 -0.56
CA SER A 56 -2.00 -8.98 -1.62
C SER A 56 -3.39 -9.04 -2.24
N CYS A 57 -3.91 -7.85 -2.55
CA CYS A 57 -5.18 -7.64 -3.23
C CYS A 57 -4.96 -6.73 -4.45
N GLU A 58 -5.24 -7.27 -5.63
CA GLU A 58 -5.25 -6.53 -6.90
C GLU A 58 -6.69 -6.37 -7.37
N PHE A 59 -7.14 -5.14 -7.56
CA PHE A 59 -8.49 -4.82 -8.00
C PHE A 59 -8.52 -3.64 -8.95
N ASP A 60 -9.57 -3.60 -9.79
CA ASP A 60 -9.84 -2.51 -10.70
C ASP A 60 -10.89 -1.59 -10.09
N LEU A 61 -10.62 -0.30 -10.15
CA LEU A 61 -11.52 0.78 -9.78
C LEU A 61 -11.77 1.65 -11.01
N VAL A 62 -12.97 1.53 -11.59
CA VAL A 62 -13.37 2.20 -12.82
C VAL A 62 -14.44 3.25 -12.53
N GLY A 63 -14.38 4.40 -13.22
CA GLY A 63 -15.38 5.45 -13.14
C GLY A 63 -15.15 6.47 -12.01
N VAL A 64 -13.96 6.49 -11.42
CA VAL A 64 -13.56 7.49 -10.41
C VAL A 64 -12.54 8.47 -10.97
N ASP A 65 -12.42 9.64 -10.34
CA ASP A 65 -11.34 10.59 -10.63
C ASP A 65 -10.05 10.23 -9.87
N ALA A 66 -8.91 10.70 -10.39
CA ALA A 66 -7.59 10.51 -9.78
C ALA A 66 -7.49 11.09 -8.36
N SER A 67 -8.25 12.14 -8.04
CA SER A 67 -8.30 12.72 -6.69
C SER A 67 -8.79 11.72 -5.64
N ILE A 68 -9.88 11.01 -5.92
CA ILE A 68 -10.46 9.99 -5.02
C ILE A 68 -9.54 8.78 -4.94
N ALA A 69 -9.05 8.29 -6.07
CA ALA A 69 -8.11 7.17 -6.12
C ALA A 69 -6.82 7.48 -5.33
N ASN A 70 -6.25 8.67 -5.50
CA ASN A 70 -5.07 9.10 -4.76
C ASN A 70 -5.36 9.35 -3.28
N ALA A 71 -6.55 9.84 -2.92
CA ALA A 71 -6.95 9.96 -1.53
C ALA A 71 -7.00 8.59 -0.85
N LEU A 72 -7.61 7.57 -1.49
CA LEU A 72 -7.60 6.19 -0.99
C LEU A 72 -6.18 5.65 -0.83
N ARG A 73 -5.32 5.86 -1.84
CA ARG A 73 -3.90 5.47 -1.75
C ARG A 73 -3.19 6.14 -0.58
N ARG A 74 -3.34 7.45 -0.42
CA ARG A 74 -2.70 8.21 0.66
C ARG A 74 -3.21 7.79 2.03
N ILE A 75 -4.52 7.52 2.14
CA ILE A 75 -5.09 6.96 3.35
C ILE A 75 -4.43 5.62 3.62
N LEU A 76 -4.43 4.68 2.66
CA LEU A 76 -3.83 3.35 2.78
C LEU A 76 -2.35 3.32 3.19
N ILE A 77 -1.55 4.33 2.84
CA ILE A 77 -0.12 4.38 3.22
C ILE A 77 0.10 5.14 4.52
N SER A 78 -0.47 6.34 4.64
CA SER A 78 -0.01 7.34 5.62
C SER A 78 -1.07 7.74 6.62
N GLU A 79 -2.34 7.52 6.33
CA GLU A 79 -3.44 7.97 7.19
C GLU A 79 -4.33 6.83 7.63
N VAL A 80 -3.86 5.59 7.47
CA VAL A 80 -4.57 4.44 7.97
C VAL A 80 -4.62 4.59 9.49
N LEU A 81 -5.77 5.04 9.97
CA LEU A 81 -6.20 4.97 11.36
C LEU A 81 -6.38 3.53 11.82
N VAL A 82 -6.18 2.54 10.94
CA VAL A 82 -6.01 1.15 11.34
C VAL A 82 -4.70 1.08 12.13
N PRO A 83 -4.82 0.97 13.45
CA PRO A 83 -3.65 0.90 14.29
C PRO A 83 -2.92 -0.40 13.98
N THR A 84 -1.63 -0.45 14.25
CA THR A 84 -0.88 -1.71 14.29
C THR A 84 -0.06 -1.76 15.56
N VAL A 85 0.50 -2.93 15.86
CA VAL A 85 1.37 -3.12 17.02
C VAL A 85 2.80 -3.21 16.53
N ALA A 86 3.68 -2.36 17.05
CA ALA A 86 5.11 -2.36 16.74
C ALA A 86 5.93 -2.10 18.00
N ILE A 87 7.20 -2.53 17.98
CA ILE A 87 8.14 -2.33 19.09
C ILE A 87 8.50 -0.83 19.19
N GLU A 88 8.30 -0.26 20.37
CA GLU A 88 8.63 1.14 20.68
C GLU A 88 9.82 1.25 21.61
N ASN A 89 9.72 0.65 22.80
CA ASN A 89 10.78 0.73 23.80
C ASN A 89 11.59 -0.55 23.81
N VAL A 90 12.91 -0.40 23.82
CA VAL A 90 13.87 -1.50 23.91
C VAL A 90 14.73 -1.28 25.15
N TYR A 91 14.63 -2.19 26.11
CA TYR A 91 15.42 -2.22 27.33
C TYR A 91 16.59 -3.19 27.12
N VAL A 92 17.81 -2.66 27.10
CA VAL A 92 19.02 -3.45 26.88
C VAL A 92 19.63 -3.80 28.23
N TRP A 93 19.71 -5.10 28.53
CA TRP A 93 20.38 -5.59 29.74
C TRP A 93 21.85 -5.87 29.46
N ASN A 94 22.13 -6.58 28.37
CA ASN A 94 23.49 -6.80 27.88
C ASN A 94 23.50 -6.91 26.35
N ASN A 95 24.37 -6.16 25.69
CA ASN A 95 24.66 -6.32 24.27
C ASN A 95 26.18 -6.29 24.06
N THR A 96 26.75 -7.45 23.77
CA THR A 96 28.17 -7.60 23.43
C THR A 96 28.37 -7.89 21.93
N SER A 97 27.32 -7.72 21.13
CA SER A 97 27.37 -7.89 19.69
C SER A 97 28.13 -6.74 19.01
N VAL A 98 28.40 -6.91 17.71
CA VAL A 98 29.01 -5.84 16.89
C VAL A 98 28.00 -4.76 16.52
N VAL A 99 26.69 -5.07 16.59
CA VAL A 99 25.63 -4.12 16.23
C VAL A 99 25.37 -3.22 17.41
N VAL A 100 25.50 -1.92 17.18
CA VAL A 100 25.27 -0.86 18.16
C VAL A 100 23.79 -0.85 18.59
N ASP A 101 23.54 -0.53 19.86
CA ASP A 101 22.23 -0.63 20.52
C ASP A 101 21.13 0.13 19.79
N GLU A 102 21.39 1.38 19.37
CA GLU A 102 20.40 2.20 18.66
C GLU A 102 20.03 1.61 17.30
N VAL A 103 21.01 1.05 16.59
CA VAL A 103 20.80 0.42 15.28
C VAL A 103 20.01 -0.88 15.44
N LEU A 104 20.33 -1.68 16.45
CA LEU A 104 19.59 -2.92 16.73
C LEU A 104 18.15 -2.62 17.16
N SER A 105 17.97 -1.61 18.03
CA SER A 105 16.65 -1.15 18.48
C SER A 105 15.79 -0.65 17.32
N HIS A 106 16.37 0.13 16.41
CA HIS A 106 15.68 0.59 15.20
C HIS A 106 15.25 -0.58 14.30
N ARG A 107 16.11 -1.60 14.13
CA ARG A 107 15.76 -2.80 13.35
C ARG A 107 14.64 -3.60 13.99
N LEU A 108 14.66 -3.75 15.31
CA LEU A 108 13.62 -4.44 16.08
C LEU A 108 12.28 -3.69 15.95
N GLY A 109 12.30 -2.36 15.99
CA GLY A 109 11.11 -1.53 15.75
C GLY A 109 10.45 -1.72 14.38
N LEU A 110 11.20 -2.14 13.36
CA LEU A 110 10.70 -2.37 12.00
C LEU A 110 10.24 -3.80 11.74
N VAL A 111 10.31 -4.70 12.72
CA VAL A 111 9.79 -6.07 12.57
C VAL A 111 8.27 -6.04 12.67
N PRO A 112 7.53 -6.44 11.61
CA PRO A 112 6.08 -6.50 11.67
C PRO A 112 5.63 -7.62 12.62
N LEU A 113 4.72 -7.29 13.53
CA LEU A 113 4.15 -8.22 14.50
C LEU A 113 2.75 -8.65 14.08
N ASN A 114 2.47 -9.94 14.20
CA ASN A 114 1.15 -10.53 13.98
C ASN A 114 0.34 -10.47 15.28
N VAL A 115 -0.20 -9.30 15.59
CA VAL A 115 -1.03 -9.05 16.77
C VAL A 115 -2.26 -8.27 16.32
N ASP A 116 -3.45 -8.72 16.70
CA ASP A 116 -4.66 -7.93 16.47
C ASP A 116 -4.68 -6.71 17.41
N PRO A 117 -4.54 -5.49 16.88
CA PRO A 117 -4.50 -4.27 17.69
C PRO A 117 -5.89 -3.90 18.23
N ALA A 118 -6.97 -4.57 17.80
CA ALA A 118 -8.28 -4.40 18.43
C ALA A 118 -8.30 -4.93 19.88
N LEU A 119 -7.38 -5.85 20.21
CA LEU A 119 -7.24 -6.41 21.56
C LEU A 119 -6.42 -5.53 22.52
N LEU A 120 -5.86 -4.43 22.02
CA LEU A 120 -5.03 -3.51 22.79
C LEU A 120 -5.63 -2.10 22.83
N GLU A 121 -5.46 -1.44 23.96
CA GLU A 121 -5.75 -0.02 24.14
C GLU A 121 -4.55 0.84 23.69
N PHE A 122 -4.81 2.10 23.35
CA PHE A 122 -3.72 3.04 23.09
C PHE A 122 -3.02 3.42 24.40
N LYS A 123 -1.71 3.67 24.34
CA LYS A 123 -0.94 4.11 25.50
C LYS A 123 -1.02 5.63 25.64
N ASP A 124 -1.89 6.12 26.54
CA ASP A 124 -2.10 7.55 26.78
C ASP A 124 -1.06 8.16 27.75
N GLY A 125 0.23 7.94 27.48
CA GLY A 125 1.34 8.51 28.28
C GLY A 125 1.48 7.97 29.72
N GLY A 126 0.58 7.09 30.16
CA GLY A 126 0.64 6.40 31.45
C GLY A 126 1.57 5.17 31.46
N ASP A 127 1.52 4.42 32.56
CA ASP A 127 2.34 3.23 32.75
C ASP A 127 2.01 2.11 31.75
N SER A 128 3.00 1.25 31.50
CA SER A 128 2.79 0.02 30.72
C SER A 128 1.91 -0.94 31.53
N THR A 129 0.80 -1.38 30.94
CA THR A 129 -0.15 -2.33 31.51
C THR A 129 -0.32 -3.52 30.58
N ASP A 130 -0.93 -4.59 31.08
CA ASP A 130 -1.29 -5.79 30.32
C ASP A 130 -2.32 -5.52 29.19
N ARG A 131 -3.03 -4.38 29.22
CA ARG A 131 -3.99 -4.01 28.17
C ARG A 131 -3.43 -3.10 27.08
N ASN A 132 -2.28 -2.46 27.31
CA ASN A 132 -1.72 -1.48 26.38
C ASN A 132 -0.35 -1.88 25.78
N THR A 133 0.36 -2.84 26.40
CA THR A 133 1.73 -3.20 26.02
C THR A 133 1.91 -4.70 25.93
N ILE A 134 2.57 -5.17 24.86
CA ILE A 134 3.03 -6.55 24.71
C ILE A 134 4.54 -6.61 24.94
N VAL A 135 5.00 -7.55 25.75
CA VAL A 135 6.41 -7.73 26.07
C VAL A 135 6.99 -8.89 25.26
N PHE A 136 8.13 -8.66 24.61
CA PHE A 136 8.97 -9.69 24.01
C PHE A 136 10.33 -9.71 24.67
N LYS A 137 10.93 -10.89 24.78
CA LYS A 137 12.30 -11.10 25.24
C LYS A 137 13.16 -11.63 24.11
N LEU A 138 14.35 -11.06 23.97
CA LEU A 138 15.39 -11.51 23.07
C LEU A 138 16.62 -11.86 23.88
N ASN A 139 16.83 -13.15 24.11
CA ASN A 139 17.99 -13.67 24.84
C ASN A 139 18.70 -14.70 23.97
N VAL A 140 19.84 -14.30 23.39
CA VAL A 140 20.61 -15.15 22.48
C VAL A 140 22.10 -15.02 22.79
N ALA A 141 22.72 -16.14 23.15
CA ALA A 141 24.16 -16.28 23.27
C ALA A 141 24.71 -17.16 22.14
N CYS A 142 25.81 -16.73 21.54
CA CYS A 142 26.50 -17.47 20.47
C CYS A 142 27.64 -18.31 21.06
N SER A 143 27.66 -19.58 20.70
CA SER A 143 28.70 -20.54 21.11
C SER A 143 29.31 -21.25 19.92
N ARG A 144 30.49 -21.83 20.12
CA ARG A 144 31.11 -22.69 19.11
C ARG A 144 30.43 -24.05 19.10
N ASN A 145 30.10 -24.57 17.92
CA ASN A 145 29.54 -25.90 17.77
C ASN A 145 30.65 -26.96 17.98
N PRO A 146 30.58 -27.82 19.01
CA PRO A 146 31.56 -28.88 19.22
C PRO A 146 31.50 -29.97 18.14
N ASP A 147 30.34 -30.14 17.47
CA ASP A 147 30.10 -31.19 16.47
C ASP A 147 30.48 -30.77 15.04
N ALA A 148 31.05 -29.57 14.86
CA ALA A 148 31.46 -29.08 13.54
C ALA A 148 32.60 -29.94 12.95
N ALA A 149 32.48 -30.27 11.66
CA ALA A 149 33.50 -31.06 10.97
C ALA A 149 34.87 -30.35 10.96
N LYS A 150 35.95 -31.14 11.03
CA LYS A 150 37.32 -30.60 10.99
C LYS A 150 37.56 -29.92 9.63
N GLY A 151 37.84 -28.61 9.66
CA GLY A 151 38.06 -27.80 8.47
C GLY A 151 36.78 -27.21 7.86
N GLU A 152 35.63 -27.33 8.52
CA GLU A 152 34.41 -26.63 8.12
C GLU A 152 34.65 -25.11 8.15
N THR A 153 34.17 -24.40 7.13
CA THR A 153 34.33 -22.95 6.98
C THR A 153 32.99 -22.21 7.05
N ASP A 154 31.88 -22.93 6.93
CA ASP A 154 30.54 -22.37 7.01
C ASP A 154 30.22 -21.88 8.44
N PRO A 155 30.01 -20.57 8.65
CA PRO A 155 29.65 -20.01 9.95
C PRO A 155 28.37 -20.60 10.55
N ASP A 156 27.44 -21.08 9.72
CA ASP A 156 26.15 -21.63 10.18
C ASP A 156 26.32 -23.03 10.77
N LYS A 157 27.40 -23.74 10.42
CA LYS A 157 27.74 -25.06 10.98
C LYS A 157 28.78 -24.96 12.09
N LEU A 158 29.68 -23.99 12.01
CA LEU A 158 30.74 -23.75 12.99
C LEU A 158 30.23 -23.23 14.33
N TYR A 159 29.12 -22.51 14.33
CA TYR A 159 28.62 -21.76 15.48
C TYR A 159 27.13 -22.04 15.70
N ILE A 160 26.74 -22.08 16.96
CA ILE A 160 25.34 -22.19 17.36
C ILE A 160 24.84 -20.76 17.63
N ASN A 161 23.69 -20.41 17.07
CA ASN A 161 23.06 -19.08 17.20
C ASN A 161 23.93 -17.91 16.68
N SER A 162 24.70 -18.14 15.62
CA SER A 162 25.49 -17.09 14.97
C SER A 162 24.62 -16.06 14.24
N ASN A 163 23.44 -16.44 13.77
CA ASN A 163 22.47 -15.54 13.17
C ASN A 163 21.27 -15.42 14.12
N VAL A 164 20.98 -14.19 14.54
CA VAL A 164 19.80 -13.87 15.36
C VAL A 164 18.67 -13.50 14.42
N TYR A 165 17.59 -14.27 14.44
CA TYR A 165 16.42 -14.07 13.61
C TYR A 165 15.25 -13.52 14.43
N SER A 166 14.23 -12.98 13.76
CA SER A 166 12.97 -12.58 14.39
C SER A 166 12.28 -13.74 15.11
N SER A 167 12.47 -14.99 14.68
CA SER A 167 12.00 -16.18 15.42
C SER A 167 12.54 -16.30 16.86
N ASN A 168 13.64 -15.62 17.18
CA ASN A 168 14.20 -15.60 18.53
C ASN A 168 13.48 -14.60 19.47
N LEU A 169 12.52 -13.83 18.95
CA LEU A 169 11.65 -12.99 19.77
C LEU A 169 10.61 -13.86 20.46
N VAL A 170 10.74 -14.02 21.77
CA VAL A 170 9.83 -14.82 22.58
C VAL A 170 8.84 -13.89 23.28
N TRP A 171 7.55 -14.09 23.05
CA TRP A 171 6.51 -13.37 23.76
C TRP A 171 6.47 -13.77 25.25
N ASP A 172 6.45 -12.78 26.14
CA ASP A 172 6.37 -12.96 27.58
C ASP A 172 5.03 -12.41 28.10
N PRO A 173 3.98 -13.26 28.22
CA PRO A 173 2.64 -12.81 28.59
C PRO A 173 2.60 -12.19 29.98
N GLN A 174 1.94 -11.04 30.10
CA GLN A 174 1.71 -10.36 31.38
C GLN A 174 0.22 -10.41 31.75
N GLY A 175 -0.09 -10.58 33.04
CA GLY A 175 -1.46 -10.55 33.54
C GLY A 175 -2.39 -11.55 32.84
N GLU A 176 -3.52 -11.07 32.33
CA GLU A 176 -4.55 -11.89 31.65
C GLU A 176 -4.27 -12.10 30.15
N GLN A 177 -3.13 -11.61 29.62
CA GLN A 177 -2.81 -11.73 28.19
C GLN A 177 -2.74 -13.18 27.69
N ALA A 178 -2.29 -14.11 28.53
CA ALA A 178 -2.22 -15.52 28.17
C ALA A 178 -3.60 -16.09 27.79
N ASP A 179 -4.66 -15.63 28.46
CA ASP A 179 -6.03 -16.04 28.21
C ASP A 179 -6.65 -15.27 27.02
N ILE A 180 -6.35 -13.98 26.88
CA ILE A 180 -6.85 -13.13 25.79
C ILE A 180 -6.32 -13.59 24.43
N PHE A 181 -5.03 -13.90 24.35
CA PHE A 181 -4.36 -14.33 23.12
C PHE A 181 -4.37 -15.86 22.92
N ASN A 182 -5.19 -16.59 23.68
CA ASN A 182 -5.26 -18.05 23.65
C ASN A 182 -5.52 -18.56 22.22
N GLY A 183 -4.55 -19.29 21.67
CA GLY A 183 -4.59 -19.83 20.31
C GLY A 183 -3.92 -18.96 19.22
N ASN A 184 -3.63 -17.68 19.49
CA ASN A 184 -2.96 -16.75 18.58
C ASN A 184 -1.89 -15.94 19.32
N SER A 185 -0.80 -16.61 19.72
CA SER A 185 0.30 -15.97 20.44
C SER A 185 0.94 -14.85 19.59
N PRO A 186 1.17 -13.66 20.17
CA PRO A 186 1.96 -12.60 19.56
C PRO A 186 3.30 -13.12 19.05
N ALA A 187 3.56 -12.91 17.76
CA ALA A 187 4.80 -13.33 17.11
C ALA A 187 5.09 -12.45 15.90
N PRO A 188 6.34 -12.40 15.42
CA PRO A 188 6.66 -11.74 14.16
C PRO A 188 5.96 -12.38 12.96
N THR A 189 5.47 -11.56 12.03
CA THR A 189 4.79 -12.03 10.81
C THR A 189 5.70 -12.86 9.90
N ASN A 190 7.00 -12.57 9.93
CA ASN A 190 8.04 -13.35 9.26
C ASN A 190 9.11 -13.73 10.28
N SER A 191 9.30 -15.03 10.49
CA SER A 191 10.23 -15.61 11.47
C SER A 191 11.70 -15.63 11.00
N ASN A 192 11.96 -15.30 9.73
CA ASN A 192 13.30 -15.41 9.12
C ASN A 192 13.97 -14.05 8.89
N ILE A 193 13.51 -12.98 9.55
CA ILE A 193 14.14 -11.67 9.44
C ILE A 193 15.44 -11.69 10.25
N LEU A 194 16.58 -11.54 9.57
CA LEU A 194 17.86 -11.44 10.26
C LEU A 194 17.95 -10.11 11.03
N LEU A 195 18.28 -10.16 12.31
CA LEU A 195 18.40 -9.01 13.21
C LEU A 195 19.85 -8.66 13.51
N ALA A 196 20.67 -9.65 13.85
CA ALA A 196 22.08 -9.47 14.15
C ALA A 196 22.88 -10.72 13.78
N LYS A 197 24.20 -10.56 13.63
CA LYS A 197 25.14 -11.67 13.50
C LYS A 197 26.12 -11.62 14.66
N LEU A 198 26.32 -12.76 15.30
CA LEU A 198 27.14 -12.94 16.49
C LEU A 198 28.37 -13.81 16.17
N ARG A 199 29.35 -13.74 17.06
CA ARG A 199 30.49 -14.67 17.17
C ARG A 199 30.54 -15.28 18.56
N PRO A 200 31.22 -16.43 18.73
CA PRO A 200 31.29 -17.11 20.01
C PRO A 200 31.75 -16.19 21.14
N GLY A 201 31.01 -16.19 22.26
CA GLY A 201 31.26 -15.32 23.41
C GLY A 201 30.52 -13.98 23.35
N GLN A 202 29.78 -13.70 22.27
CA GLN A 202 28.84 -12.58 22.21
C GLN A 202 27.43 -13.03 22.58
N GLU A 203 26.71 -12.13 23.24
CA GLU A 203 25.33 -12.30 23.68
C GLU A 203 24.52 -11.02 23.52
N ILE A 204 23.22 -11.20 23.34
CA ILE A 204 22.19 -10.16 23.33
C ILE A 204 21.13 -10.57 24.35
N ASP A 205 20.85 -9.68 25.29
CA ASP A 205 19.78 -9.79 26.27
C ASP A 205 19.00 -8.48 26.32
N MET A 206 17.77 -8.52 25.81
CA MET A 206 16.90 -7.35 25.64
C MET A 206 15.44 -7.69 25.96
N GLU A 207 14.74 -6.72 26.55
CA GLU A 207 13.30 -6.71 26.72
C GLU A 207 12.67 -5.63 25.83
N LEU A 208 11.58 -5.97 25.15
CA LEU A 208 11.00 -5.18 24.07
C LEU A 208 9.53 -4.93 24.37
N HIS A 209 9.12 -3.67 24.40
CA HIS A 209 7.72 -3.29 24.61
C HIS A 209 7.12 -2.85 23.28
N ALA A 210 6.14 -3.63 22.83
CA ALA A 210 5.35 -3.34 21.65
C ALA A 210 4.03 -2.67 22.03
N ILE A 211 3.73 -1.56 21.36
CA ILE A 211 2.54 -0.76 21.62
C ILE A 211 1.72 -0.56 20.35
N LYS A 212 0.44 -0.28 20.55
CA LYS A 212 -0.48 0.12 19.52
C LYS A 212 -0.20 1.56 19.07
N GLY A 213 -0.01 1.77 17.77
CA GLY A 213 0.27 3.09 17.20
C GLY A 213 -0.29 3.25 15.78
N LEU A 214 -0.13 4.46 15.23
CA LEU A 214 -0.68 4.83 13.93
C LEU A 214 0.44 5.05 12.90
N GLY A 215 0.23 4.62 11.66
CA GLY A 215 1.20 4.80 10.56
C GLY A 215 1.53 6.27 10.26
N LYS A 216 0.66 7.21 10.66
CA LYS A 216 0.91 8.66 10.56
C LYS A 216 2.04 9.14 11.48
N GLU A 217 2.25 8.48 12.61
CA GLU A 217 3.26 8.85 13.61
C GLU A 217 4.63 8.33 13.21
N HIS A 218 4.70 7.06 12.79
CA HIS A 218 5.93 6.45 12.28
C HIS A 218 5.61 5.34 11.27
N ALA A 219 6.46 5.20 10.25
CA ALA A 219 6.28 4.22 9.16
C ALA A 219 6.24 2.76 9.63
N LYS A 220 6.79 2.46 10.82
CA LYS A 220 6.77 1.12 11.42
C LYS A 220 5.35 0.62 11.76
N TRP A 221 4.40 1.54 11.94
CA TRP A 221 3.00 1.20 12.15
C TRP A 221 2.18 1.18 10.85
N SER A 222 2.82 1.32 9.69
CA SER A 222 2.15 1.15 8.40
C SER A 222 1.72 -0.31 8.23
N PRO A 223 0.41 -0.61 8.08
CA PRO A 223 -0.06 -1.98 7.85
C PRO A 223 0.18 -2.45 6.41
N VAL A 224 0.63 -1.57 5.52
CA VAL A 224 0.93 -1.89 4.13
C VAL A 224 2.43 -1.86 3.87
N ALA A 225 2.93 -2.85 3.14
CA ALA A 225 4.22 -2.74 2.47
C ALA A 225 4.16 -1.66 1.41
N THR A 226 3.18 -1.78 0.50
CA THR A 226 2.92 -0.79 -0.53
C THR A 226 1.45 -0.80 -0.93
N ALA A 227 0.90 0.39 -1.10
CA ALA A 227 -0.36 0.59 -1.79
C ALA A 227 -0.08 1.49 -3.00
N SER A 228 -0.39 0.99 -4.18
CA SER A 228 -0.15 1.72 -5.41
C SER A 228 -1.27 1.49 -6.40
N TYR A 229 -1.35 2.39 -7.37
CA TYR A 229 -2.20 2.18 -8.52
C TYR A 229 -1.45 2.56 -9.79
N ARG A 230 -1.88 1.96 -10.90
CA ARG A 230 -1.52 2.40 -12.24
C ARG A 230 -2.79 2.50 -13.07
N LEU A 231 -2.79 3.39 -14.04
CA LEU A 231 -3.90 3.46 -15.00
C LEU A 231 -3.82 2.27 -15.97
N HIS A 232 -4.97 1.76 -16.39
CA HIS A 232 -5.05 0.67 -17.34
C HIS A 232 -4.38 1.07 -18.67
N PRO A 233 -3.38 0.32 -19.16
CA PRO A 233 -2.72 0.63 -20.42
C PRO A 233 -3.69 0.55 -21.59
N TYR A 234 -3.59 1.53 -22.48
CA TYR A 234 -4.31 1.58 -23.74
C TYR A 234 -3.30 1.44 -24.87
N ILE A 235 -3.54 0.48 -25.74
CA ILE A 235 -2.72 0.21 -26.93
C ILE A 235 -3.68 0.06 -28.08
N LYS A 236 -3.51 0.87 -29.12
CA LYS A 236 -4.30 0.78 -30.34
C LYS A 236 -3.39 0.66 -31.53
N ILE A 237 -3.58 -0.41 -32.30
CA ILE A 237 -2.92 -0.61 -33.59
C ILE A 237 -3.74 0.17 -34.62
N VAL A 238 -3.20 1.29 -35.08
CA VAL A 238 -3.86 2.21 -36.02
C VAL A 238 -3.80 1.65 -37.44
N SER A 239 -2.68 1.06 -37.82
CA SER A 239 -2.47 0.45 -39.13
C SER A 239 -1.92 -0.97 -39.03
N PRO A 240 -2.27 -1.88 -39.96
CA PRO A 240 -1.81 -3.26 -39.92
C PRO A 240 -0.28 -3.35 -39.96
N ILE A 241 0.28 -4.17 -39.07
CA ILE A 241 1.72 -4.43 -39.02
C ILE A 241 2.09 -5.48 -40.09
N PRO A 242 3.12 -5.23 -40.93
CA PRO A 242 3.58 -6.20 -41.93
C PRO A 242 3.96 -7.54 -41.29
N PRO A 243 3.60 -8.71 -41.86
CA PRO A 243 3.87 -10.02 -41.27
C PRO A 243 5.34 -10.26 -40.89
N ALA A 244 6.27 -9.81 -41.73
CA ALA A 244 7.71 -9.92 -41.46
C ALA A 244 8.17 -9.16 -40.21
N LEU A 245 7.47 -8.08 -39.83
CA LEU A 245 7.80 -7.25 -38.67
C LEU A 245 7.03 -7.65 -37.40
N ILE A 246 6.04 -8.55 -37.50
CA ILE A 246 5.23 -8.98 -36.35
C ILE A 246 6.09 -9.55 -35.20
N PRO A 247 7.12 -10.38 -35.44
CA PRO A 247 7.97 -10.89 -34.35
C PRO A 247 8.70 -9.76 -33.60
N LYS A 248 9.24 -8.79 -34.35
CA LYS A 248 9.92 -7.62 -33.78
C LYS A 248 8.94 -6.72 -33.05
N PHE A 249 7.78 -6.44 -33.65
CA PHE A 249 6.70 -5.69 -33.02
C PHE A 249 6.27 -6.31 -31.69
N LYS A 250 6.07 -7.62 -31.65
CA LYS A 250 5.72 -8.35 -30.43
C LYS A 250 6.81 -8.23 -29.34
N SER A 251 8.10 -8.21 -29.73
CA SER A 251 9.21 -8.08 -28.79
C SER A 251 9.32 -6.69 -28.15
N CYS A 252 8.72 -5.66 -28.76
CA CYS A 252 8.67 -4.32 -28.18
C CYS A 252 7.70 -4.20 -26.98
N PHE A 253 6.84 -5.19 -26.76
CA PHE A 253 5.83 -5.20 -25.71
C PHE A 253 6.09 -6.30 -24.68
N SER A 254 5.43 -6.17 -23.53
CA SER A 254 5.53 -7.16 -22.46
C SER A 254 4.96 -8.52 -22.92
N PRO A 255 5.50 -9.66 -22.46
CA PRO A 255 5.04 -10.98 -22.88
C PRO A 255 3.53 -11.18 -22.68
N GLY A 256 2.85 -11.59 -23.75
CA GLY A 256 1.41 -11.87 -23.75
C GLY A 256 0.50 -10.67 -24.06
N VAL A 257 1.05 -9.45 -24.17
CA VAL A 257 0.29 -8.24 -24.55
C VAL A 257 -0.15 -8.29 -26.00
N ILE A 258 0.79 -8.54 -26.91
CA ILE A 258 0.53 -8.70 -28.34
C ILE A 258 0.53 -10.18 -28.70
N GLN A 259 -0.53 -10.61 -29.37
CA GLN A 259 -0.63 -11.95 -29.95
C GLN A 259 -0.88 -11.86 -31.46
N VAL A 260 -0.69 -12.99 -32.13
CA VAL A 260 -0.84 -13.11 -33.57
C VAL A 260 -2.02 -14.02 -33.84
N ARG A 261 -2.94 -13.57 -34.69
CA ARG A 261 -4.04 -14.40 -35.19
C ARG A 261 -3.88 -14.63 -36.69
N LYS A 262 -4.25 -15.82 -37.16
CA LYS A 262 -4.33 -16.12 -38.59
C LYS A 262 -5.68 -15.64 -39.11
N LYS A 263 -5.66 -14.68 -40.04
CA LYS A 263 -6.86 -14.14 -40.69
C LYS A 263 -7.23 -14.95 -41.94
N SER A 264 -6.23 -15.55 -42.60
CA SER A 264 -6.35 -16.45 -43.77
C SER A 264 -5.09 -17.34 -43.87
N PHE A 265 -5.04 -18.27 -44.83
CA PHE A 265 -3.92 -19.21 -45.02
C PHE A 265 -2.52 -18.53 -45.09
N GLU A 266 -2.44 -17.29 -45.60
CA GLU A 266 -1.19 -16.54 -45.78
C GLU A 266 -1.15 -15.18 -45.05
N LYS A 267 -2.17 -14.85 -44.23
CA LYS A 267 -2.25 -13.53 -43.57
C LYS A 267 -2.29 -13.68 -42.06
N GLU A 268 -1.18 -13.28 -41.44
CA GLU A 268 -1.05 -13.11 -39.99
C GLU A 268 -1.31 -11.64 -39.61
N GLU A 269 -2.00 -11.43 -38.50
CA GLU A 269 -2.33 -10.11 -37.98
C GLU A 269 -2.00 -10.06 -36.48
N ALA A 270 -1.19 -9.07 -36.09
CA ALA A 270 -0.95 -8.75 -34.70
C ALA A 270 -2.19 -8.06 -34.11
N TYR A 271 -2.59 -8.45 -32.91
CA TYR A 271 -3.67 -7.81 -32.16
C TYR A 271 -3.29 -7.69 -30.69
N VAL A 272 -3.89 -6.72 -30.01
CA VAL A 272 -3.74 -6.53 -28.56
C VAL A 272 -4.61 -7.55 -27.85
N ALA A 273 -3.99 -8.53 -27.20
CA ALA A 273 -4.70 -9.59 -26.48
C ALA A 273 -5.02 -9.18 -25.04
N ASP A 274 -4.03 -8.60 -24.35
CA ASP A 274 -4.16 -8.23 -22.94
C ASP A 274 -3.29 -7.00 -22.63
N SER A 275 -3.85 -5.80 -22.75
CA SER A 275 -3.11 -4.58 -22.46
C SER A 275 -2.84 -4.40 -20.96
N ARG A 276 -3.53 -5.11 -20.05
CA ARG A 276 -3.29 -5.04 -18.60
C ARG A 276 -1.85 -5.42 -18.27
N LYS A 277 -1.28 -6.38 -18.99
CA LYS A 277 0.09 -6.89 -18.78
C LYS A 277 1.18 -5.92 -19.25
N GLU A 278 0.82 -4.85 -19.94
CA GLU A 278 1.82 -3.92 -20.47
C GLU A 278 2.41 -3.04 -19.37
N SER A 279 3.74 -3.00 -19.32
CA SER A 279 4.53 -2.16 -18.40
C SER A 279 4.72 -0.73 -18.92
N MET A 280 4.48 -0.49 -20.20
CA MET A 280 4.63 0.76 -20.93
C MET A 280 6.09 1.20 -21.08
N SER A 281 6.95 0.28 -21.56
CA SER A 281 8.38 0.51 -21.84
C SER A 281 8.65 1.58 -22.91
N ARG A 282 7.67 1.82 -23.81
CA ARG A 282 7.77 2.70 -24.98
C ARG A 282 8.77 2.26 -26.05
N GLU A 283 9.25 1.01 -25.99
CA GLU A 283 10.26 0.50 -26.93
C GLU A 283 9.81 0.61 -28.39
N VAL A 284 8.50 0.48 -28.65
CA VAL A 284 7.92 0.60 -29.99
C VAL A 284 8.25 1.94 -30.68
N PHE A 285 8.43 3.03 -29.93
CA PHE A 285 8.75 4.34 -30.49
C PHE A 285 10.21 4.49 -30.91
N ARG A 286 11.09 3.55 -30.56
CA ARG A 286 12.50 3.56 -31.00
C ARG A 286 12.70 3.01 -32.41
N HIS A 287 11.67 2.43 -33.00
CA HIS A 287 11.74 1.81 -34.32
C HIS A 287 10.91 2.62 -35.32
N GLU A 288 11.59 3.23 -36.29
CA GLU A 288 10.97 4.05 -37.36
C GLU A 288 9.90 3.26 -38.15
N GLU A 289 10.10 1.95 -38.31
CA GLU A 289 9.15 1.06 -39.00
C GLU A 289 7.76 0.94 -38.33
N PHE A 290 7.63 1.37 -37.07
CA PHE A 290 6.36 1.37 -36.32
C PHE A 290 5.80 2.78 -36.07
N GLU A 291 6.48 3.82 -36.57
CA GLU A 291 6.01 5.20 -36.46
C GLU A 291 4.64 5.36 -37.15
N GLY A 292 3.70 6.01 -36.44
CA GLY A 292 2.32 6.20 -36.91
C GLY A 292 1.46 4.93 -36.97
N LYS A 293 1.98 3.75 -36.56
CA LYS A 293 1.22 2.48 -36.59
C LYS A 293 0.57 2.13 -35.26
N VAL A 294 1.05 2.70 -34.16
CA VAL A 294 0.54 2.43 -32.81
C VAL A 294 0.32 3.71 -32.04
N GLU A 295 -0.82 3.76 -31.35
CA GLU A 295 -1.09 4.72 -30.31
C GLU A 295 -0.95 4.05 -28.94
N LEU A 296 -0.14 4.66 -28.08
CA LEU A 296 0.00 4.28 -26.69
C LEU A 296 -0.66 5.31 -25.79
N GLY A 297 -1.33 4.82 -24.75
CA GLY A 297 -1.98 5.67 -23.77
C GLY A 297 -2.31 4.93 -22.49
N ARG A 298 -3.06 5.59 -21.63
CA ARG A 298 -3.65 5.04 -20.42
C ARG A 298 -5.06 5.57 -20.25
N VAL A 299 -5.95 4.73 -19.75
CA VAL A 299 -7.36 5.10 -19.50
C VAL A 299 -7.44 5.83 -18.17
N ARG A 300 -7.86 7.09 -18.18
CA ARG A 300 -7.82 8.03 -17.04
C ARG A 300 -8.70 7.61 -15.86
N ASP A 301 -9.86 7.03 -16.14
CA ASP A 301 -10.85 6.61 -15.16
C ASP A 301 -10.82 5.11 -14.87
N TRP A 302 -9.73 4.41 -15.22
CA TRP A 302 -9.53 3.00 -14.92
C TRP A 302 -8.23 2.80 -14.15
N PHE A 303 -8.36 2.61 -12.84
CA PHE A 303 -7.25 2.38 -11.93
C PHE A 303 -7.11 0.89 -11.63
N ILE A 304 -5.91 0.36 -11.81
CA ILE A 304 -5.51 -0.95 -11.34
C ILE A 304 -4.76 -0.73 -10.03
N PHE A 305 -5.41 -1.06 -8.91
CA PHE A 305 -4.84 -0.99 -7.58
C PHE A 305 -4.15 -2.30 -7.21
N ASN A 306 -3.02 -2.19 -6.51
CA ASN A 306 -2.36 -3.29 -5.82
C ASN A 306 -2.09 -2.86 -4.37
N ILE A 307 -2.65 -3.60 -3.42
CA ILE A 307 -2.45 -3.42 -1.99
C ILE A 307 -1.71 -4.64 -1.47
N GLU A 308 -0.54 -4.40 -0.88
CA GLU A 308 0.26 -5.42 -0.21
C GLU A 308 0.24 -5.15 1.29
N SER A 309 -0.37 -6.08 2.04
CA SER A 309 -0.49 -6.03 3.49
C SER A 309 0.72 -6.68 4.13
N GLU A 310 1.31 -5.98 5.11
CA GLU A 310 2.34 -6.49 6.01
C GLU A 310 1.84 -6.29 7.43
N GLY A 311 1.15 -7.30 7.97
CA GLY A 311 0.55 -7.21 9.30
C GLY A 311 -0.55 -8.24 9.54
N PRO A 312 -1.34 -8.05 10.61
CA PRO A 312 -2.44 -8.94 10.99
C PRO A 312 -3.68 -8.77 10.08
N TYR A 313 -3.71 -7.73 9.25
CA TYR A 313 -4.88 -7.38 8.44
C TYR A 313 -4.88 -8.09 7.10
N ALA A 314 -6.02 -8.71 6.78
CA ALA A 314 -6.29 -9.16 5.42
C ALA A 314 -6.33 -7.95 4.47
N PRO A 315 -5.72 -8.05 3.27
CA PRO A 315 -5.55 -6.91 2.36
C PRO A 315 -6.89 -6.31 1.87
N GLU A 316 -7.96 -7.12 1.76
CA GLU A 316 -9.30 -6.65 1.40
C GLU A 316 -9.93 -5.77 2.48
N ARG A 317 -9.61 -6.00 3.76
CA ARG A 317 -10.13 -5.21 4.87
C ARG A 317 -9.56 -3.79 4.85
N LEU A 318 -8.29 -3.63 4.45
CA LEU A 318 -7.62 -2.33 4.41
C LEU A 318 -8.34 -1.31 3.52
N LEU A 319 -8.93 -1.75 2.41
CA LEU A 319 -9.71 -0.87 1.53
C LEU A 319 -11.00 -0.37 2.22
N ILE A 320 -11.70 -1.25 2.93
CA ILE A 320 -12.93 -0.93 3.65
C ILE A 320 -12.64 0.08 4.77
N GLU A 321 -11.58 -0.17 5.54
CA GLU A 321 -11.15 0.72 6.61
C GLU A 321 -10.74 2.09 6.06
N ALA A 322 -10.01 2.14 4.94
CA ALA A 322 -9.64 3.40 4.28
C ALA A 322 -10.86 4.23 3.85
N ILE A 323 -11.92 3.58 3.36
CA ILE A 323 -13.19 4.25 3.04
C ILE A 323 -13.89 4.73 4.32
N GLY A 324 -13.84 3.93 5.40
CA GLY A 324 -14.34 4.32 6.73
C GLY A 324 -13.70 5.61 7.23
N VAL A 325 -12.37 5.69 7.18
CA VAL A 325 -11.58 6.88 7.55
C VAL A 325 -11.96 8.09 6.71
N MET A 326 -12.11 7.92 5.39
CA MET A 326 -12.54 9.01 4.52
C MET A 326 -13.92 9.54 4.93
N ARG A 327 -14.87 8.66 5.22
CA ARG A 327 -16.22 9.04 5.68
C ARG A 327 -16.20 9.75 7.02
N GLU A 328 -15.37 9.29 7.95
CA GLU A 328 -15.21 9.91 9.27
C GLU A 328 -14.69 11.34 9.15
N LYS A 329 -13.65 11.56 8.33
CA LYS A 329 -13.12 12.91 8.06
C LYS A 329 -14.18 13.86 7.50
N ILE A 330 -14.98 13.38 6.54
CA ILE A 330 -16.08 14.16 5.96
C ILE A 330 -17.15 14.44 7.03
N ALA A 331 -17.48 13.47 7.88
CA ALA A 331 -18.45 13.64 8.95
C ALA A 331 -17.97 14.66 10.00
N THR A 332 -16.69 14.63 10.37
CA THR A 332 -16.07 15.60 11.29
C THR A 332 -16.10 17.00 10.68
N LEU A 333 -15.69 17.16 9.42
CA LEU A 333 -15.76 18.45 8.72
C LEU A 333 -17.19 18.99 8.71
N ARG A 334 -18.17 18.14 8.35
CA ARG A 334 -19.59 18.52 8.34
C ARG A 334 -20.09 18.98 9.71
N LYS A 335 -19.71 18.29 10.79
CA LYS A 335 -20.06 18.68 12.17
C LYS A 335 -19.48 20.05 12.50
N SER A 336 -18.20 20.27 12.20
CA SER A 336 -17.53 21.55 12.46
C SER A 336 -18.13 22.70 11.66
N THR A 337 -18.45 22.49 10.37
CA THR A 337 -19.10 23.51 9.54
C THR A 337 -20.50 23.85 10.04
N ASN A 338 -21.28 22.85 10.46
CA ASN A 338 -22.61 23.08 11.03
C ASN A 338 -22.54 23.88 12.33
N ALA A 339 -21.56 23.59 13.20
CA ALA A 339 -21.35 24.34 14.44
C ALA A 339 -21.05 25.83 14.14
N LEU A 340 -20.18 26.11 13.18
CA LEU A 340 -19.85 27.48 12.76
C LEU A 340 -21.06 28.22 12.15
N SER A 341 -21.91 27.53 11.39
CA SER A 341 -23.13 28.14 10.84
C SER A 341 -24.09 28.57 11.95
N ILE A 342 -24.25 27.74 12.99
CA ILE A 342 -25.11 28.06 14.14
C ILE A 342 -24.54 29.23 14.94
N GLU A 343 -23.22 29.29 15.14
CA GLU A 343 -22.58 30.44 15.80
C GLU A 343 -22.78 31.73 14.99
N MET A 344 -22.64 31.68 13.66
CA MET A 344 -22.84 32.85 12.81
C MET A 344 -24.31 33.32 12.81
N ASP A 345 -25.28 32.39 12.75
CA ASP A 345 -26.70 32.72 12.85
C ASP A 345 -27.04 33.33 14.23
N THR A 346 -26.34 32.90 15.29
CA THR A 346 -26.52 33.48 16.65
C THR A 346 -25.97 34.90 16.72
N ILE A 347 -24.81 35.18 16.11
CA ILE A 347 -24.22 36.52 16.07
C ILE A 347 -25.08 37.48 15.24
N VAL A 348 -25.55 37.06 14.07
CA VAL A 348 -26.42 37.89 13.20
C VAL A 348 -27.74 38.25 13.90
N ASN A 349 -28.32 37.32 14.66
CA ASN A 349 -29.53 37.59 15.43
C ASN A 349 -29.26 38.53 16.63
N LEU A 350 -28.11 38.43 17.29
CA LEU A 350 -27.72 39.35 18.36
C LEU A 350 -27.48 40.78 17.85
N ASP A 351 -26.85 40.95 16.69
CA ASP A 351 -26.65 42.28 16.08
C ASP A 351 -27.97 42.90 15.60
N ALA A 352 -28.91 42.09 15.09
CA ALA A 352 -30.24 42.53 14.70
C ALA A 352 -31.09 43.02 15.89
N ASP A 353 -30.92 42.40 17.06
CA ASP A 353 -31.63 42.81 18.29
C ASP A 353 -31.05 44.10 18.90
N VAL A 354 -29.77 44.42 18.64
CA VAL A 354 -29.11 45.64 19.14
C VAL A 354 -29.48 46.89 18.31
N GLU A 355 -29.70 46.77 17.00
CA GLU A 355 -30.11 47.91 16.16
C GLU A 355 -31.56 48.38 16.41
N MET A 356 -32.43 47.52 16.95
CA MET A 356 -33.83 47.84 17.22
C MET A 356 -34.07 48.56 18.58
N GLY A 357 -33.00 48.81 19.36
CA GLY A 357 -33.07 49.41 20.70
C GLY A 357 -32.71 50.90 20.78
N GLY A 358 -32.40 51.57 19.67
CA GLY A 358 -31.95 52.97 19.63
C GLY A 358 -32.96 53.91 18.98
N THR A 359 -33.98 54.36 19.74
CA THR A 359 -34.78 55.56 19.43
C THR A 359 -34.93 56.44 20.66
#